data_AF-A0A7C5QXH5-F1
#
_entry.id   AF-A0A7C5QXH5-F1
#
_cell.length_a   1.000
_cell.length_b   1.000
_cell.length_c   1.000
_cell.angle_alpha   90.00
_cell.angle_beta   90.00
_cell.angle_gamma   90.00
#
_symmetry.space_group_name_H-M   'P 1'
#
loop_
_entity.id
_entity.type
_entity.pdbx_description
1 polymer ?
#
loop_
_entity_poly.entity_id
_entity_poly.type
_entity_poly.pdbx_seq_one_letter_code
_entity_poly.pdbx_strand_id
1 'polypeptide(L)'
;MKHRFLLILLSALLASNFLAAQTRKYRLGLKFSDFEYNKVPKRYFSVRGTRTMPQAYSLKQYCPKPLNQLDLPTSPGWAAAYAAFTIIKAHENGWNKNEITRNAFAPLYPYYKVAADSVDKMPAVSLPEVLDAMKKYGTPRYLDLPSRYLYYVSPRIEEEASYYRISEYTRLFDKYDGKVKKIQAIKATLNDNLPVVIGMHVPNSFFWAQEFWQPRETFSRDLPGHALTIVGYDDTKYGGAFEVMNSWGAEWGNDGFMWIKYGDLIQFTEYAFDIHVIPGKLSGIELGGDIELTLVNDKTPMEVEMLAPGYYKIAKSYPSGTLFTIKINNHSPAFIYAFA
;
A
#
# COMPACT_ATOMS: atom_id res chain seq x y z
N MET A 1 -26.09 -50.50 4.27
CA MET A 1 -25.30 -49.68 3.30
C MET A 1 -26.00 -48.39 2.86
N LYS A 2 -27.27 -48.43 2.43
CA LYS A 2 -28.00 -47.24 1.92
C LYS A 2 -28.08 -46.04 2.89
N HIS A 3 -28.28 -46.26 4.19
CA HIS A 3 -28.35 -45.16 5.18
C HIS A 3 -27.00 -44.49 5.47
N ARG A 4 -25.87 -45.22 5.39
CA ARG A 4 -24.53 -44.62 5.54
C ARG A 4 -24.16 -43.75 4.35
N PHE A 5 -24.56 -44.14 3.14
CA PHE A 5 -24.36 -43.36 1.92
C PHE A 5 -25.16 -42.04 1.93
N LEU A 6 -26.39 -42.08 2.44
CA LEU A 6 -27.25 -40.89 2.57
C LEU A 6 -26.70 -39.88 3.59
N LEU A 7 -26.18 -40.35 4.72
CA LEU A 7 -25.55 -39.50 5.74
C LEU A 7 -24.26 -38.85 5.23
N ILE A 8 -23.44 -39.58 4.46
CA ILE A 8 -22.23 -39.04 3.83
C ILE A 8 -22.59 -37.97 2.79
N LEU A 9 -23.60 -38.21 1.95
CA LEU A 9 -24.10 -37.22 0.98
C LEU A 9 -24.68 -35.97 1.65
N LEU A 10 -25.46 -36.13 2.73
CA LEU A 10 -26.00 -34.99 3.49
C LEU A 10 -24.88 -34.17 4.14
N SER A 11 -23.87 -34.83 4.70
CA SER A 11 -22.71 -34.16 5.31
C SER A 11 -21.84 -33.43 4.28
N ALA A 12 -21.68 -33.99 3.07
CA ALA A 12 -20.97 -33.34 1.97
C ALA A 12 -21.75 -32.13 1.43
N LEU A 13 -23.07 -32.22 1.31
CA LEU A 13 -23.95 -31.11 0.91
C LEU A 13 -24.01 -29.97 1.95
N LEU A 14 -23.98 -30.31 3.24
CA LEU A 14 -23.91 -29.33 4.33
C LEU A 14 -22.53 -28.64 4.36
N ALA A 15 -21.44 -29.39 4.16
CA ALA A 15 -20.09 -28.83 4.08
C ALA A 15 -19.91 -27.90 2.87
N SER A 16 -20.46 -28.25 1.69
CA SER A 16 -20.39 -27.40 0.50
C SER A 16 -21.20 -26.09 0.66
N ASN A 17 -22.35 -26.15 1.33
CA ASN A 17 -23.17 -24.95 1.59
C ASN A 17 -22.54 -24.01 2.62
N PHE A 18 -21.83 -24.53 3.63
CA PHE A 18 -21.06 -23.71 4.58
C PHE A 18 -19.89 -22.99 3.91
N LEU A 19 -19.13 -23.69 3.05
CA LEU A 19 -18.01 -23.11 2.31
C LEU A 19 -18.45 -21.99 1.34
N ALA A 20 -19.60 -22.15 0.69
CA ALA A 20 -20.16 -21.15 -0.22
C ALA A 20 -20.83 -19.96 0.48
N ALA A 21 -21.37 -20.14 1.69
CA ALA A 21 -22.04 -19.07 2.44
C ALA A 21 -21.06 -18.05 3.05
N GLN A 22 -19.85 -18.47 3.41
CA GLN A 22 -18.87 -17.60 4.06
C GLN A 22 -17.87 -16.93 3.09
N THR A 23 -17.65 -17.47 1.88
CA THR A 23 -17.04 -16.68 0.78
C THR A 23 -17.92 -15.50 0.36
N ARG A 24 -19.24 -15.56 0.62
CA ARG A 24 -20.14 -14.39 0.51
C ARG A 24 -19.98 -13.37 1.64
N LYS A 25 -19.37 -13.74 2.79
CA LYS A 25 -19.20 -12.86 3.97
C LYS A 25 -18.20 -11.72 3.70
N TYR A 26 -17.18 -12.00 2.89
CA TYR A 26 -16.06 -11.08 2.67
C TYR A 26 -15.99 -10.66 1.21
N ARG A 27 -16.06 -9.35 0.97
CA ARG A 27 -15.87 -8.76 -0.35
C ARG A 27 -14.44 -8.27 -0.52
N LEU A 28 -14.04 -8.18 -1.78
CA LEU A 28 -12.67 -7.87 -2.16
C LEU A 28 -12.64 -6.49 -2.85
N GLY A 29 -12.64 -6.46 -4.18
CA GLY A 29 -12.90 -5.26 -4.97
C GLY A 29 -11.69 -4.59 -5.58
N LEU A 30 -10.53 -5.25 -5.54
CA LEU A 30 -9.36 -4.79 -6.28
C LEU A 30 -9.40 -5.34 -7.71
N LYS A 31 -9.26 -4.43 -8.68
CA LYS A 31 -9.00 -4.73 -10.08
C LYS A 31 -7.50 -4.55 -10.35
N PHE A 32 -6.82 -5.63 -10.74
CA PHE A 32 -5.43 -5.54 -11.19
C PHE A 32 -5.35 -4.84 -12.56
N SER A 33 -4.36 -3.97 -12.71
CA SER A 33 -4.06 -3.26 -13.97
C SER A 33 -2.56 -3.03 -14.05
N ASP A 34 -1.86 -3.88 -14.80
CA ASP A 34 -0.41 -3.74 -15.00
C ASP A 34 -0.09 -2.41 -15.72
N PHE A 35 -1.01 -1.94 -16.56
CA PHE A 35 -0.90 -0.65 -17.23
C PHE A 35 -0.88 0.51 -16.24
N GLU A 36 -1.85 0.58 -15.32
CA GLU A 36 -1.88 1.64 -14.31
C GLU A 36 -0.71 1.50 -13.33
N TYR A 37 -0.36 0.27 -12.92
CA TYR A 37 0.78 0.02 -12.03
C TYR A 37 2.10 0.55 -12.60
N ASN A 38 2.36 0.31 -13.88
CA ASN A 38 3.63 0.67 -14.51
C ASN A 38 3.77 2.18 -14.80
N LYS A 39 2.69 2.95 -14.78
CA LYS A 39 2.75 4.43 -14.83
C LYS A 39 3.24 5.05 -13.53
N VAL A 40 3.06 4.35 -12.42
CA VAL A 40 3.41 4.87 -11.09
C VAL A 40 4.94 4.96 -10.97
N PRO A 41 5.49 6.11 -10.54
CA PRO A 41 6.93 6.24 -10.29
C PRO A 41 7.43 5.16 -9.33
N LYS A 42 8.58 4.57 -9.65
CA LYS A 42 9.21 3.57 -8.80
C LYS A 42 10.10 4.25 -7.76
N ARG A 43 9.94 3.86 -6.50
CA ARG A 43 10.87 4.25 -5.44
C ARG A 43 12.14 3.42 -5.51
N TYR A 44 13.27 4.12 -5.44
CA TYR A 44 14.59 3.50 -5.37
C TYR A 44 15.10 3.52 -3.93
N PHE A 45 15.58 2.37 -3.48
CA PHE A 45 16.18 2.21 -2.16
C PHE A 45 17.69 2.29 -2.30
N SER A 46 18.35 2.98 -1.37
CA SER A 46 19.82 3.10 -1.40
C SER A 46 20.46 1.71 -1.36
N VAL A 47 21.22 1.38 -2.41
CA VAL A 47 21.89 0.08 -2.59
C VAL A 47 23.23 0.05 -1.85
N ARG A 48 23.77 1.21 -1.42
CA ARG A 48 25.08 1.32 -0.76
C ARG A 48 24.99 2.20 0.47
N GLY A 49 24.67 1.57 1.58
CA GLY A 49 24.67 2.16 2.91
C GLY A 49 24.02 1.16 3.85
N THR A 50 24.80 0.68 4.81
CA THR A 50 24.43 -0.24 5.89
C THR A 50 23.35 0.36 6.78
N ARG A 51 22.15 0.62 6.27
CA ARG A 51 21.00 0.77 7.17
C ARG A 51 20.66 -0.64 7.63
N THR A 52 21.30 -1.04 8.70
CA THR A 52 20.98 -2.27 9.41
C THR A 52 19.55 -2.12 9.89
N MET A 53 18.62 -2.71 9.14
CA MET A 53 17.22 -2.75 9.54
C MET A 53 17.13 -3.64 10.79
N PRO A 54 16.32 -3.25 11.79
CA PRO A 54 16.08 -4.09 12.95
C PRO A 54 15.46 -5.42 12.52
N GLN A 55 15.61 -6.43 13.37
CA GLN A 55 15.07 -7.77 13.11
C GLN A 55 13.53 -7.81 13.07
N ALA A 56 12.89 -6.86 13.77
CA ALA A 56 11.45 -6.66 13.74
C ALA A 56 11.13 -5.16 13.78
N TYR A 57 10.01 -4.80 13.16
CA TYR A 57 9.50 -3.44 13.15
C TYR A 57 7.98 -3.45 13.04
N SER A 58 7.28 -2.60 13.81
CA SER A 58 5.82 -2.59 13.82
C SER A 58 5.24 -1.18 13.93
N LEU A 59 4.34 -0.89 13.00
CA LEU A 59 3.44 0.26 12.99
C LEU A 59 2.07 -0.08 13.60
N LYS A 60 1.88 -1.29 14.15
CA LYS A 60 0.58 -1.74 14.70
C LYS A 60 0.04 -0.80 15.78
N GLN A 61 0.92 -0.15 16.53
CA GLN A 61 0.56 0.86 17.53
C GLN A 61 -0.14 2.09 16.94
N TYR A 62 0.08 2.39 15.66
CA TYR A 62 -0.53 3.49 14.92
C TYR A 62 -1.76 3.05 14.10
N CYS A 63 -2.12 1.77 14.13
CA CYS A 63 -3.27 1.27 13.37
C CYS A 63 -4.59 1.70 14.02
N PRO A 64 -5.58 2.17 13.23
CA PRO A 64 -6.93 2.28 13.73
C PRO A 64 -7.50 0.88 14.04
N LYS A 65 -8.55 0.82 14.84
CA LYS A 65 -9.26 -0.44 15.08
C LYS A 65 -9.73 -1.03 13.74
N PRO A 66 -9.43 -2.30 13.43
CA PRO A 66 -9.91 -2.90 12.19
C PRO A 66 -11.44 -2.91 12.13
N LEU A 67 -11.98 -2.23 11.11
CA LEU A 67 -13.40 -2.21 10.81
C LEU A 67 -13.69 -3.11 9.60
N ASN A 68 -14.98 -3.25 9.30
CA ASN A 68 -15.46 -4.15 8.27
C ASN A 68 -16.01 -3.35 7.08
N GLN A 69 -15.52 -3.67 5.88
CA GLN A 69 -16.05 -3.15 4.60
C GLN A 69 -17.44 -3.68 4.25
N LEU A 70 -17.96 -4.62 5.06
CA LEU A 70 -19.24 -5.30 4.90
C LEU A 70 -19.30 -5.99 3.54
N ASP A 71 -20.44 -5.89 2.86
CA ASP A 71 -20.69 -6.46 1.54
C ASP A 71 -20.32 -5.51 0.39
N LEU A 72 -19.48 -4.48 0.63
CA LEU A 72 -18.92 -3.64 -0.45
C LEU A 72 -17.57 -4.13 -0.95
N PRO A 73 -17.33 -4.13 -2.28
CA PRO A 73 -16.03 -4.43 -2.87
C PRO A 73 -15.09 -3.21 -2.80
N THR A 74 -14.79 -2.70 -1.60
CA THR A 74 -14.07 -1.42 -1.41
C THR A 74 -12.70 -1.57 -0.76
N SER A 75 -12.11 -2.77 -0.75
CA SER A 75 -10.80 -3.02 -0.12
C SER A 75 -9.70 -2.03 -0.53
N PRO A 76 -9.60 -1.52 -1.79
CA PRO A 76 -8.57 -0.54 -2.13
C PRO A 76 -8.65 0.75 -1.31
N GLY A 77 -9.86 1.26 -1.07
CA GLY A 77 -10.07 2.46 -0.24
C GLY A 77 -9.80 2.20 1.25
N TRP A 78 -10.13 1.01 1.74
CA TRP A 78 -9.82 0.61 3.12
C TRP A 78 -8.32 0.46 3.36
N ALA A 79 -7.60 -0.17 2.46
CA ALA A 79 -6.14 -0.32 2.58
C ALA A 79 -5.42 1.03 2.48
N ALA A 80 -5.80 1.87 1.51
CA ALA A 80 -5.12 3.14 1.26
C ALA A 80 -5.51 4.26 2.25
N ALA A 81 -6.80 4.58 2.36
CA ALA A 81 -7.26 5.69 3.18
C ALA A 81 -7.44 5.30 4.65
N TYR A 82 -8.24 4.27 4.94
CA TYR A 82 -8.56 3.92 6.33
C TYR A 82 -7.34 3.39 7.08
N ALA A 83 -6.58 2.46 6.51
CA ALA A 83 -5.42 1.88 7.17
C ALA A 83 -4.15 2.72 6.96
N ALA A 84 -3.59 2.75 5.75
CA ALA A 84 -2.26 3.32 5.53
C ALA A 84 -2.19 4.83 5.84
N PHE A 85 -3.12 5.63 5.34
CA PHE A 85 -3.09 7.08 5.57
C PHE A 85 -3.39 7.46 7.03
N THR A 86 -4.28 6.74 7.71
CA THR A 86 -4.47 6.91 9.17
C THR A 86 -3.21 6.58 9.95
N ILE A 87 -2.49 5.50 9.61
CA ILE A 87 -1.23 5.12 10.27
C ILE A 87 -0.19 6.24 10.11
N ILE A 88 -0.05 6.79 8.90
CA ILE A 88 0.87 7.91 8.63
C ILE A 88 0.52 9.11 9.50
N LYS A 89 -0.77 9.50 9.53
CA LYS A 89 -1.22 10.66 10.33
C LYS A 89 -1.15 10.43 11.82
N ALA A 90 -1.40 9.22 12.29
CA ALA A 90 -1.24 8.85 13.68
C ALA A 90 0.20 8.98 14.14
N HIS A 91 1.15 8.50 13.33
CA HIS A 91 2.58 8.65 13.60
C HIS A 91 3.00 10.13 13.57
N GLU A 92 2.64 10.89 12.53
CA GLU A 92 2.99 12.32 12.40
C GLU A 92 2.47 13.19 13.54
N ASN A 93 1.25 12.91 14.03
CA ASN A 93 0.60 13.73 15.05
C ASN A 93 0.76 13.15 16.47
N GLY A 94 1.44 12.02 16.63
CA GLY A 94 1.61 11.36 17.93
C GLY A 94 0.29 10.94 18.60
N TRP A 95 -0.70 10.52 17.81
CA TRP A 95 -2.02 10.13 18.33
C TRP A 95 -1.94 8.88 19.21
N ASN A 96 -2.68 8.89 20.32
CA ASN A 96 -2.89 7.70 21.14
C ASN A 96 -3.99 6.79 20.54
N LYS A 97 -4.09 5.55 21.04
CA LYS A 97 -5.03 4.53 20.53
C LYS A 97 -6.48 4.98 20.40
N ASN A 98 -6.97 5.84 21.31
CA ASN A 98 -8.34 6.36 21.26
C ASN A 98 -8.50 7.44 20.18
N GLU A 99 -7.48 8.25 19.97
CA GLU A 99 -7.46 9.29 18.93
C GLU A 99 -7.34 8.68 17.54
N ILE A 100 -6.52 7.64 17.36
CA ILE A 100 -6.27 7.05 16.04
C ILE A 100 -7.58 6.62 15.37
N THR A 101 -8.44 5.88 16.08
CA THR A 101 -9.69 5.40 15.48
C THR A 101 -10.70 6.53 15.29
N ARG A 102 -10.76 7.50 16.21
CA ARG A 102 -11.66 8.67 16.10
C ARG A 102 -11.28 9.60 14.94
N ASN A 103 -9.99 9.67 14.62
CA ASN A 103 -9.46 10.51 13.55
C ASN A 103 -9.11 9.71 12.28
N ALA A 104 -9.53 8.44 12.18
CA ALA A 104 -9.29 7.61 11.01
C ALA A 104 -9.97 8.19 9.76
N PHE A 105 -9.44 7.91 8.58
CA PHE A 105 -9.93 8.49 7.32
C PHE A 105 -10.95 7.63 6.60
N ALA A 106 -11.83 8.28 5.83
CA ALA A 106 -12.94 7.64 5.15
C ALA A 106 -12.45 6.79 3.95
N PRO A 107 -12.71 5.47 3.91
CA PRO A 107 -12.29 4.62 2.81
C PRO A 107 -13.14 4.78 1.55
N LEU A 108 -14.41 5.19 1.72
CA LEU A 108 -15.37 5.23 0.62
C LEU A 108 -15.30 6.52 -0.21
N TYR A 109 -14.75 7.61 0.34
CA TYR A 109 -14.69 8.89 -0.35
C TYR A 109 -13.77 8.85 -1.60
N PRO A 110 -12.52 8.35 -1.54
CA PRO A 110 -11.69 8.19 -2.75
C PRO A 110 -12.36 7.28 -3.78
N TYR A 111 -13.02 6.22 -3.32
CA TYR A 111 -13.74 5.28 -4.19
C TYR A 111 -14.90 5.95 -4.93
N TYR A 112 -15.67 6.78 -4.23
CA TYR A 112 -16.74 7.59 -4.83
C TYR A 112 -16.20 8.54 -5.91
N LYS A 113 -15.02 9.13 -5.70
CA LYS A 113 -14.39 9.99 -6.71
C LYS A 113 -13.92 9.24 -7.96
N VAL A 114 -13.54 7.98 -7.83
CA VAL A 114 -13.20 7.11 -8.98
C VAL A 114 -14.47 6.66 -9.70
N ALA A 115 -15.50 6.25 -8.96
CA ALA A 115 -16.71 5.62 -9.48
C ALA A 115 -17.82 6.62 -9.88
N ALA A 116 -17.48 7.86 -10.25
CA ALA A 116 -18.41 8.99 -10.38
C ALA A 116 -19.69 8.70 -11.20
N ASP A 117 -19.63 7.81 -12.19
CA ASP A 117 -20.76 7.44 -13.07
C ASP A 117 -21.47 6.12 -12.69
N SER A 118 -21.08 5.48 -11.58
CA SER A 118 -21.56 4.14 -11.17
C SER A 118 -21.52 3.93 -9.66
N VAL A 119 -21.81 4.99 -8.91
CA VAL A 119 -21.79 4.99 -7.44
C VAL A 119 -22.66 3.88 -6.84
N ASP A 120 -23.81 3.58 -7.46
CA ASP A 120 -24.70 2.48 -7.04
C ASP A 120 -24.06 1.10 -7.17
N LYS A 121 -23.11 0.93 -8.09
CA LYS A 121 -22.50 -0.36 -8.39
C LYS A 121 -21.18 -0.58 -7.66
N MET A 122 -20.58 0.50 -7.12
CA MET A 122 -19.24 0.50 -6.55
C MET A 122 -18.30 -0.49 -7.28
N PRO A 123 -17.99 -0.27 -8.57
CA PRO A 123 -17.29 -1.25 -9.39
C PRO A 123 -15.86 -1.45 -8.89
N ALA A 124 -15.32 -2.67 -9.01
CA ALA A 124 -13.92 -2.92 -8.63
C ALA A 124 -12.96 -1.92 -9.29
N VAL A 125 -12.09 -1.31 -8.49
CA VAL A 125 -11.14 -0.27 -8.90
C VAL A 125 -9.71 -0.75 -8.70
N SER A 126 -8.77 -0.15 -9.40
CA SER A 126 -7.34 -0.36 -9.17
C SER A 126 -6.84 0.50 -8.01
N LEU A 127 -5.73 0.08 -7.38
CA LEU A 127 -5.06 0.86 -6.34
C LEU A 127 -4.56 2.23 -6.85
N PRO A 128 -3.93 2.34 -8.04
CA PRO A 128 -3.53 3.64 -8.59
C PRO A 128 -4.69 4.62 -8.73
N GLU A 129 -5.87 4.19 -9.21
CA GLU A 129 -7.04 5.08 -9.32
C GLU A 129 -7.47 5.66 -7.96
N VAL A 130 -7.45 4.83 -6.91
CA VAL A 130 -7.77 5.27 -5.54
C VAL A 130 -6.70 6.22 -4.99
N LEU A 131 -5.42 5.92 -5.23
CA LEU A 131 -4.31 6.76 -4.79
C LEU A 131 -4.29 8.11 -5.54
N ASP A 132 -4.58 8.11 -6.83
CA ASP A 132 -4.78 9.34 -7.63
C ASP A 132 -5.97 10.15 -7.11
N ALA A 133 -7.07 9.51 -6.72
CA ALA A 133 -8.20 10.19 -6.09
C ALA A 133 -7.80 10.81 -4.74
N MET A 134 -7.02 10.11 -3.91
CA MET A 134 -6.48 10.66 -2.66
C MET A 134 -5.50 11.82 -2.92
N LYS A 135 -4.73 11.79 -4.01
CA LYS A 135 -3.83 12.87 -4.39
C LYS A 135 -4.60 14.11 -4.87
N LYS A 136 -5.64 13.91 -5.68
CA LYS A 136 -6.44 14.98 -6.29
C LYS A 136 -7.47 15.59 -5.33
N TYR A 137 -8.16 14.76 -4.55
CA TYR A 137 -9.29 15.15 -3.72
C TYR A 137 -9.03 15.00 -2.22
N GLY A 138 -8.13 14.10 -1.83
CA GLY A 138 -7.89 13.75 -0.43
C GLY A 138 -8.96 12.81 0.11
N THR A 139 -9.15 12.83 1.42
CA THR A 139 -10.18 12.04 2.10
C THR A 139 -10.58 12.69 3.42
N PRO A 140 -11.88 12.83 3.73
CA PRO A 140 -12.33 13.36 5.01
C PRO A 140 -12.14 12.31 6.11
N ARG A 141 -12.42 12.68 7.35
CA ARG A 141 -12.46 11.71 8.45
C ARG A 141 -13.62 10.74 8.26
N TYR A 142 -13.42 9.51 8.73
CA TYR A 142 -14.39 8.42 8.65
C TYR A 142 -15.72 8.79 9.32
N LEU A 143 -15.66 9.45 10.48
CA LEU A 143 -16.86 9.84 11.24
C LEU A 143 -17.63 11.00 10.61
N ASP A 144 -16.98 11.82 9.78
CA ASP A 144 -17.60 12.94 9.07
C ASP A 144 -18.32 12.49 7.78
N LEU A 145 -18.17 11.20 7.42
CA LEU A 145 -18.81 10.58 6.26
C LEU A 145 -19.84 9.51 6.71
N PRO A 146 -21.10 9.91 6.99
CA PRO A 146 -22.07 9.07 7.69
C PRO A 146 -22.71 7.98 6.82
N SER A 147 -22.60 8.06 5.50
CA SER A 147 -23.28 7.12 4.58
C SER A 147 -22.32 6.16 3.91
N ARG A 148 -22.75 4.91 3.85
CA ARG A 148 -22.14 3.84 3.09
C ARG A 148 -22.31 4.00 1.57
N TYR A 149 -23.42 4.61 1.14
CA TYR A 149 -23.71 4.92 -0.26
C TYR A 149 -23.70 6.43 -0.42
N LEU A 150 -22.68 6.94 -1.12
CA LEU A 150 -22.44 8.36 -1.27
C LEU A 150 -23.17 8.90 -2.49
N TYR A 151 -24.46 9.19 -2.38
CA TYR A 151 -25.19 9.87 -3.46
C TYR A 151 -24.81 11.35 -3.60
N TYR A 152 -24.37 11.94 -2.48
CA TYR A 152 -24.01 13.33 -2.38
C TYR A 152 -22.96 13.51 -1.30
N VAL A 153 -21.99 14.38 -1.56
CA VAL A 153 -21.03 14.86 -0.57
C VAL A 153 -21.16 16.37 -0.47
N SER A 154 -21.32 16.89 0.75
CA SER A 154 -21.52 18.32 0.96
C SER A 154 -20.24 19.12 0.68
N PRO A 155 -20.34 20.40 0.25
CA PRO A 155 -19.17 21.26 0.03
C PRO A 155 -18.24 21.34 1.25
N ARG A 156 -18.78 21.26 2.47
CA ARG A 156 -17.99 21.23 3.71
C ARG A 156 -17.09 19.99 3.79
N ILE A 157 -17.62 18.82 3.44
CA ILE A 157 -16.84 17.57 3.44
C ILE A 157 -15.82 17.56 2.28
N GLU A 158 -16.19 18.13 1.13
CA GLU A 158 -15.27 18.32 0.01
C GLU A 158 -14.07 19.20 0.40
N GLU A 159 -14.33 20.31 1.10
CA GLU A 159 -13.30 21.19 1.62
C GLU A 159 -12.43 20.47 2.66
N GLU A 160 -13.05 19.76 3.61
CA GLU A 160 -12.33 18.97 4.60
C GLU A 160 -11.37 17.95 3.96
N ALA A 161 -11.88 17.15 3.02
CA ALA A 161 -11.09 16.15 2.31
C ALA A 161 -9.86 16.78 1.63
N SER A 162 -10.02 17.99 1.09
CA SER A 162 -8.99 18.71 0.36
C SER A 162 -7.75 19.06 1.22
N TYR A 163 -7.92 19.19 2.55
CA TYR A 163 -6.82 19.41 3.50
C TYR A 163 -5.99 18.14 3.73
N TYR A 164 -6.53 16.97 3.39
CA TYR A 164 -5.93 15.67 3.63
C TYR A 164 -5.57 14.95 2.32
N ARG A 165 -5.09 15.72 1.34
CA ARG A 165 -4.48 15.16 0.12
C ARG A 165 -3.15 14.52 0.44
N ILE A 166 -2.88 13.38 -0.21
CA ILE A 166 -1.52 12.84 -0.27
C ILE A 166 -0.72 13.66 -1.28
N SER A 167 0.59 13.77 -1.07
CA SER A 167 1.45 14.53 -1.97
C SER A 167 1.93 13.68 -3.14
N GLU A 168 2.30 12.43 -2.86
CA GLU A 168 2.71 11.47 -3.88
C GLU A 168 2.50 10.04 -3.37
N TYR A 169 2.58 9.08 -4.28
CA TYR A 169 2.71 7.66 -3.97
C TYR A 169 3.66 7.02 -4.97
N THR A 170 4.38 5.98 -4.54
CA THR A 170 5.29 5.27 -5.44
C THR A 170 5.05 3.77 -5.39
N ARG A 171 5.46 3.07 -6.44
CA ARG A 171 5.53 1.61 -6.41
C ARG A 171 6.90 1.16 -5.87
N LEU A 172 6.89 0.14 -5.03
CA LEU A 172 8.11 -0.29 -4.34
C LEU A 172 9.01 -1.20 -5.19
N PHE A 173 8.44 -1.89 -6.18
CA PHE A 173 9.16 -2.84 -7.02
C PHE A 173 8.47 -3.03 -8.38
N ASP A 174 9.18 -3.65 -9.31
CA ASP A 174 8.58 -4.19 -10.52
C ASP A 174 7.98 -5.57 -10.25
N LYS A 175 6.99 -5.94 -11.07
CA LYS A 175 6.34 -7.25 -11.02
C LYS A 175 7.33 -8.41 -11.10
N TYR A 176 8.36 -8.26 -11.94
CA TYR A 176 9.39 -9.27 -12.18
C TYR A 176 10.63 -9.11 -11.28
N ASP A 177 10.65 -8.16 -10.35
CA ASP A 177 11.75 -8.05 -9.39
C ASP A 177 11.83 -9.32 -8.52
N GLY A 178 13.06 -9.75 -8.22
CA GLY A 178 13.30 -10.94 -7.39
C GLY A 178 12.77 -10.79 -5.97
N LYS A 179 12.38 -11.93 -5.36
CA LYS A 179 11.77 -11.99 -4.03
C LYS A 179 12.56 -11.23 -2.95
N VAL A 180 13.89 -11.39 -2.91
CA VAL A 180 14.74 -10.70 -1.92
C VAL A 180 14.61 -9.18 -2.02
N LYS A 181 14.64 -8.64 -3.25
CA LYS A 181 14.51 -7.20 -3.51
C LYS A 181 13.15 -6.68 -3.07
N LYS A 182 12.07 -7.43 -3.36
CA LYS A 182 10.71 -7.04 -2.92
C LYS A 182 10.58 -7.03 -1.39
N ILE A 183 11.11 -8.04 -0.70
CA ILE A 183 11.13 -8.11 0.76
C ILE A 183 11.89 -6.92 1.34
N GLN A 184 13.10 -6.66 0.84
CA GLN A 184 13.93 -5.55 1.29
C GLN A 184 13.25 -4.19 1.07
N ALA A 185 12.59 -4.01 -0.08
CA ALA A 185 11.82 -2.79 -0.38
C ALA A 185 10.71 -2.55 0.66
N ILE A 186 9.89 -3.58 0.96
CA ILE A 186 8.82 -3.48 1.97
C ILE A 186 9.40 -3.18 3.35
N LYS A 187 10.46 -3.90 3.77
CA LYS A 187 11.10 -3.68 5.08
C LYS A 187 11.69 -2.28 5.19
N ALA A 188 12.36 -1.80 4.14
CA ALA A 188 12.93 -0.46 4.11
C ALA A 188 11.84 0.61 4.25
N THR A 189 10.72 0.46 3.53
CA THR A 189 9.57 1.37 3.64
C THR A 189 8.98 1.39 5.05
N LEU A 190 8.78 0.21 5.67
CA LEU A 190 8.29 0.14 7.05
C LEU A 190 9.24 0.84 8.03
N ASN A 191 10.55 0.68 7.84
CA ASN A 191 11.57 1.37 8.63
C ASN A 191 11.60 2.89 8.46
N ASP A 192 10.95 3.43 7.43
CA ASP A 192 10.73 4.86 7.24
C ASP A 192 9.43 5.34 7.89
N ASN A 193 8.85 4.54 8.79
CA ASN A 193 7.54 4.76 9.39
C ASN A 193 6.39 4.82 8.38
N LEU A 194 6.55 4.19 7.20
CA LEU A 194 5.53 4.16 6.17
C LEU A 194 4.90 2.77 6.07
N PRO A 195 3.57 2.65 6.22
CA PRO A 195 2.87 1.40 5.93
C PRO A 195 2.89 1.13 4.41
N VAL A 196 2.76 -0.13 4.02
CA VAL A 196 2.79 -0.54 2.60
C VAL A 196 1.42 -1.02 2.17
N VAL A 197 0.81 -0.35 1.20
CA VAL A 197 -0.46 -0.78 0.59
C VAL A 197 -0.16 -1.82 -0.48
N ILE A 198 -0.78 -2.99 -0.41
CA ILE A 198 -0.54 -4.10 -1.33
C ILE A 198 -1.80 -4.53 -2.08
N GLY A 199 -1.61 -5.01 -3.30
CA GLY A 199 -2.61 -5.74 -4.07
C GLY A 199 -2.25 -7.22 -4.14
N MET A 200 -3.07 -8.07 -3.50
CA MET A 200 -2.84 -9.50 -3.35
C MET A 200 -3.94 -10.31 -4.04
N HIS A 201 -3.54 -11.36 -4.75
CA HIS A 201 -4.45 -12.39 -5.21
C HIS A 201 -4.79 -13.32 -4.04
N VAL A 202 -6.05 -13.35 -3.63
CA VAL A 202 -6.46 -14.07 -2.41
C VAL A 202 -7.08 -15.43 -2.75
N PRO A 203 -6.44 -16.55 -2.37
CA PRO A 203 -7.03 -17.86 -2.54
C PRO A 203 -8.02 -18.19 -1.41
N ASN A 204 -8.77 -19.29 -1.54
CA ASN A 204 -9.79 -19.68 -0.56
C ASN A 204 -9.21 -19.89 0.85
N SER A 205 -8.00 -20.44 0.99
CA SER A 205 -7.34 -20.61 2.30
C SER A 205 -7.16 -19.30 3.07
N PHE A 206 -7.10 -18.15 2.39
CA PHE A 206 -6.90 -16.85 3.03
C PHE A 206 -8.12 -16.41 3.87
N PHE A 207 -9.34 -16.73 3.41
CA PHE A 207 -10.58 -16.32 4.07
C PHE A 207 -10.75 -16.90 5.47
N TRP A 208 -10.09 -18.03 5.75
CA TRP A 208 -10.28 -18.85 6.95
C TRP A 208 -9.11 -18.80 7.92
N ALA A 209 -7.99 -18.23 7.49
CA ALA A 209 -6.82 -18.13 8.31
C ALA A 209 -7.10 -17.25 9.54
N GLN A 210 -6.44 -17.61 10.64
CA GLN A 210 -6.56 -16.93 11.93
C GLN A 210 -5.35 -16.00 12.11
N GLU A 211 -4.52 -16.22 13.13
CA GLU A 211 -3.32 -15.40 13.34
C GLU A 211 -2.30 -15.52 12.20
N PHE A 212 -2.21 -16.68 11.56
CA PHE A 212 -1.19 -16.98 10.55
C PHE A 212 -1.84 -17.63 9.34
N TRP A 213 -1.49 -17.15 8.15
CA TRP A 213 -1.90 -17.77 6.89
C TRP A 213 -0.76 -18.53 6.23
N GLN A 214 -1.07 -19.77 5.87
CA GLN A 214 -0.26 -20.60 5.00
C GLN A 214 -1.09 -20.96 3.76
N PRO A 215 -0.63 -20.62 2.55
CA PRO A 215 -1.36 -20.94 1.32
C PRO A 215 -1.50 -22.46 1.14
N ARG A 216 -2.69 -22.90 0.73
CA ARG A 216 -2.96 -24.29 0.32
C ARG A 216 -3.06 -24.44 -1.20
N GLU A 217 -3.28 -23.32 -1.87
CA GLU A 217 -3.42 -23.20 -3.30
C GLU A 217 -2.12 -22.68 -3.92
N THR A 218 -1.95 -22.94 -5.22
CA THR A 218 -0.90 -22.30 -6.00
C THR A 218 -1.37 -20.92 -6.46
N PHE A 219 -0.43 -19.98 -6.56
CA PHE A 219 -0.70 -18.69 -7.17
C PHE A 219 -1.28 -18.84 -8.59
N SER A 220 -2.34 -18.09 -8.87
CA SER A 220 -2.89 -17.85 -10.19
C SER A 220 -3.41 -16.42 -10.27
N ARG A 221 -3.28 -15.77 -11.42
CA ARG A 221 -3.85 -14.44 -11.65
C ARG A 221 -5.37 -14.43 -11.77
N ASP A 222 -5.98 -15.60 -11.95
CA ASP A 222 -7.44 -15.76 -11.97
C ASP A 222 -8.03 -15.70 -10.56
N LEU A 223 -7.18 -15.81 -9.52
CA LEU A 223 -7.61 -15.57 -8.14
C LEU A 223 -8.04 -14.12 -7.98
N PRO A 224 -9.09 -13.87 -7.19
CA PRO A 224 -9.64 -12.53 -7.08
C PRO A 224 -8.70 -11.60 -6.30
N GLY A 225 -8.74 -10.31 -6.63
CA GLY A 225 -7.86 -9.31 -6.02
C GLY A 225 -8.44 -8.70 -4.75
N HIS A 226 -7.60 -8.58 -3.73
CA HIS A 226 -7.86 -7.89 -2.48
C HIS A 226 -6.75 -6.91 -2.15
N ALA A 227 -7.09 -5.76 -1.55
CA ALA A 227 -6.10 -4.83 -1.06
C ALA A 227 -5.97 -4.91 0.47
N LEU A 228 -4.72 -4.84 0.95
CA LEU A 228 -4.35 -4.93 2.37
C LEU A 228 -3.26 -3.90 2.67
N THR A 229 -2.98 -3.70 3.95
CA THR A 229 -1.86 -2.85 4.39
C THR A 229 -0.88 -3.66 5.22
N ILE A 230 0.38 -3.74 4.80
CA ILE A 230 1.46 -4.28 5.63
C ILE A 230 1.82 -3.24 6.68
N VAL A 231 1.81 -3.66 7.94
CA VAL A 231 2.02 -2.78 9.11
C VAL A 231 3.25 -3.16 9.91
N GLY A 232 3.90 -4.27 9.60
CA GLY A 232 5.10 -4.68 10.31
C GLY A 232 5.75 -5.91 9.72
N TYR A 233 6.91 -6.24 10.26
CA TYR A 233 7.63 -7.48 9.97
C TYR A 233 8.36 -7.98 11.21
N ASP A 234 8.65 -9.27 11.22
CA ASP A 234 9.52 -9.91 12.21
C ASP A 234 10.26 -11.08 11.55
N ASP A 235 11.59 -11.00 11.50
CA ASP A 235 12.47 -12.00 10.88
C ASP A 235 12.49 -13.33 11.66
N THR A 236 12.10 -13.33 12.94
CA THR A 236 12.00 -14.52 13.78
C THR A 236 10.64 -15.18 13.70
N LYS A 237 9.58 -14.40 13.53
CA LYS A 237 8.20 -14.90 13.52
C LYS A 237 7.95 -15.78 12.30
N TYR A 238 7.65 -17.06 12.54
CA TYR A 238 7.44 -18.08 11.51
C TYR A 238 8.60 -18.25 10.51
N GLY A 239 9.84 -17.89 10.91
CA GLY A 239 11.01 -17.89 10.02
C GLY A 239 11.05 -16.71 9.04
N GLY A 240 10.40 -15.59 9.39
CA GLY A 240 10.35 -14.36 8.62
C GLY A 240 8.96 -14.10 8.05
N ALA A 241 8.22 -13.19 8.68
CA ALA A 241 6.84 -12.88 8.31
C ALA A 241 6.53 -11.37 8.35
N PHE A 242 5.61 -10.98 7.49
CA PHE A 242 4.95 -9.67 7.48
C PHE A 242 3.63 -9.76 8.26
N GLU A 243 3.26 -8.69 8.96
CA GLU A 243 1.92 -8.52 9.52
C GLU A 243 1.10 -7.60 8.65
N VAL A 244 -0.11 -8.04 8.27
CA VAL A 244 -1.05 -7.25 7.49
C VAL A 244 -2.26 -6.86 8.34
N MET A 245 -2.78 -5.66 8.09
CA MET A 245 -4.08 -5.21 8.54
C MET A 245 -5.11 -5.41 7.43
N ASN A 246 -6.27 -5.96 7.78
CA ASN A 246 -7.38 -6.22 6.85
C ASN A 246 -8.61 -5.35 7.18
N SER A 247 -9.57 -5.32 6.27
CA SER A 247 -10.82 -4.56 6.33
C SER A 247 -12.05 -5.45 6.50
N TRP A 248 -11.90 -6.56 7.21
CA TRP A 248 -12.95 -7.56 7.46
C TRP A 248 -13.42 -7.61 8.92
N GLY A 249 -13.08 -6.57 9.70
CA GLY A 249 -13.40 -6.43 11.12
C GLY A 249 -12.45 -7.19 12.05
N ALA A 250 -12.54 -6.87 13.34
CA ALA A 250 -11.70 -7.46 14.38
C ALA A 250 -11.91 -8.98 14.56
N GLU A 251 -13.09 -9.51 14.24
CA GLU A 251 -13.40 -10.95 14.31
C GLU A 251 -12.69 -11.80 13.24
N TRP A 252 -12.01 -11.17 12.29
CA TRP A 252 -11.23 -11.88 11.28
C TRP A 252 -9.76 -11.94 11.67
N GLY A 253 -9.12 -13.09 11.46
CA GLY A 253 -7.70 -13.27 11.73
C GLY A 253 -7.39 -13.20 13.23
N ASN A 254 -6.41 -12.35 13.59
CA ASN A 254 -6.04 -12.01 14.96
C ASN A 254 -6.35 -10.53 15.20
N ASP A 255 -7.55 -10.23 15.67
CA ASP A 255 -8.07 -8.87 15.88
C ASP A 255 -8.05 -7.99 14.61
N GLY A 256 -8.30 -8.57 13.44
CA GLY A 256 -8.24 -7.90 12.13
C GLY A 256 -6.86 -7.87 11.49
N PHE A 257 -5.87 -8.53 12.11
CA PHE A 257 -4.50 -8.66 11.61
C PHE A 257 -4.15 -10.11 11.27
N MET A 258 -3.09 -10.30 10.49
CA MET A 258 -2.61 -11.63 10.13
C MET A 258 -1.13 -11.62 9.80
N TRP A 259 -0.42 -12.66 10.21
CA TRP A 259 0.96 -12.91 9.83
C TRP A 259 1.05 -13.80 8.58
N ILE A 260 1.95 -13.45 7.67
CA ILE A 260 2.19 -14.15 6.42
C ILE A 260 3.69 -14.24 6.20
N LYS A 261 4.23 -15.44 5.91
CA LYS A 261 5.67 -15.59 5.61
C LYS A 261 6.05 -14.71 4.43
N TYR A 262 7.26 -14.17 4.44
CA TYR A 262 7.76 -13.30 3.38
C TYR A 262 7.62 -13.90 1.99
N GLY A 263 7.88 -15.20 1.86
CA GLY A 263 7.72 -15.90 0.59
C GLY A 263 6.31 -15.97 0.08
N ASP A 264 5.41 -16.36 0.96
CA ASP A 264 4.01 -16.55 0.63
C ASP A 264 3.37 -15.20 0.28
N LEU A 265 3.63 -14.16 1.07
CA LEU A 265 3.12 -12.81 0.76
C LEU A 265 3.62 -12.33 -0.61
N ILE A 266 4.93 -12.43 -0.89
CA ILE A 266 5.49 -11.98 -2.16
C ILE A 266 4.99 -12.80 -3.36
N GLN A 267 4.73 -14.10 -3.16
CA GLN A 267 4.22 -14.96 -4.23
C GLN A 267 2.81 -14.56 -4.68
N PHE A 268 1.96 -14.12 -3.75
CA PHE A 268 0.57 -13.74 -4.04
C PHE A 268 0.36 -12.24 -4.25
N THR A 269 1.38 -11.40 -4.00
CA THR A 269 1.31 -9.94 -4.14
C THR A 269 1.91 -9.47 -5.46
N GLU A 270 1.10 -8.86 -6.31
CA GLU A 270 1.60 -8.26 -7.56
C GLU A 270 2.00 -6.80 -7.37
N TYR A 271 1.26 -6.04 -6.55
CA TYR A 271 1.46 -4.60 -6.38
C TYR A 271 1.78 -4.23 -4.94
N ALA A 272 2.70 -3.30 -4.76
CA ALA A 272 3.00 -2.68 -3.47
C ALA A 272 3.31 -1.20 -3.68
N PHE A 273 2.75 -0.37 -2.81
CA PHE A 273 2.87 1.08 -2.83
C PHE A 273 3.18 1.64 -1.45
N ASP A 274 3.86 2.77 -1.42
CA ASP A 274 3.87 3.67 -0.27
C ASP A 274 3.10 4.96 -0.57
N ILE A 275 2.81 5.71 0.49
CA ILE A 275 2.08 6.97 0.43
C ILE A 275 2.95 8.03 1.11
N HIS A 276 3.12 9.17 0.47
CA HIS A 276 3.90 10.29 0.98
C HIS A 276 3.02 11.50 1.23
N VAL A 277 3.30 12.20 2.33
CA VAL A 277 2.69 13.47 2.69
C VAL A 277 3.79 14.45 3.00
N ILE A 278 3.83 15.57 2.27
CA ILE A 278 4.70 16.70 2.61
C ILE A 278 3.92 17.59 3.58
N PRO A 279 4.44 17.85 4.80
CA PRO A 279 3.80 18.77 5.73
C PRO A 279 3.75 20.21 5.17
N GLY A 280 2.57 20.83 5.16
CA GLY A 280 2.42 22.29 5.02
C GLY A 280 1.77 22.81 3.72
N LYS A 281 1.19 24.01 3.80
CA LYS A 281 0.75 24.80 2.64
C LYS A 281 1.97 25.20 1.83
N LEU A 282 1.94 24.93 0.52
CA LEU A 282 2.92 25.39 -0.46
C LEU A 282 2.86 26.91 -0.61
N SER A 283 3.47 27.64 0.32
CA SER A 283 3.85 29.04 0.11
C SER A 283 5.34 29.16 0.35
N GLY A 284 6.13 29.14 -0.74
CA GLY A 284 7.54 29.51 -0.72
C GLY A 284 8.56 28.42 -0.42
N ILE A 285 8.31 27.14 -0.75
CA ILE A 285 9.38 26.13 -0.65
C ILE A 285 10.41 26.39 -1.75
N GLU A 286 11.55 26.98 -1.39
CA GLU A 286 12.75 26.93 -2.22
C GLU A 286 13.30 25.50 -2.21
N LEU A 287 13.47 24.92 -3.40
CA LEU A 287 14.21 23.67 -3.56
C LEU A 287 15.64 23.90 -3.10
N GLY A 288 16.08 23.11 -2.11
CA GLY A 288 17.43 23.17 -1.58
C GLY A 288 18.05 21.78 -1.58
N GLY A 289 19.22 21.62 -2.18
CA GLY A 289 19.94 20.35 -2.21
C GLY A 289 21.14 20.38 -3.15
N ASP A 290 21.91 19.30 -3.12
CA ASP A 290 23.11 19.11 -3.91
C ASP A 290 23.05 17.78 -4.66
N ILE A 291 23.55 17.78 -5.90
CA ILE A 291 23.71 16.57 -6.72
C ILE A 291 25.21 16.37 -6.98
N GLU A 292 25.70 15.20 -6.60
CA GLU A 292 27.07 14.78 -6.84
C GLU A 292 27.06 13.58 -7.81
N LEU A 293 27.78 13.72 -8.93
CA LEU A 293 27.97 12.67 -9.92
C LEU A 293 29.40 12.12 -9.78
N THR A 294 29.58 10.81 -9.60
CA THR A 294 30.90 10.18 -9.43
C THR A 294 31.05 8.95 -10.31
N LEU A 295 32.19 8.80 -10.97
CA LEU A 295 32.49 7.61 -11.77
C LEU A 295 32.62 6.38 -10.85
N VAL A 296 32.07 5.24 -11.29
CA VAL A 296 32.10 4.01 -10.46
C VAL A 296 33.51 3.44 -10.33
N ASN A 297 34.34 3.57 -11.37
CA ASN A 297 35.63 2.88 -11.46
C ASN A 297 36.68 3.46 -10.52
N ASP A 298 36.80 4.78 -10.49
CA ASP A 298 37.86 5.51 -9.78
C ASP A 298 37.30 6.49 -8.73
N LYS A 299 35.97 6.59 -8.59
CA LYS A 299 35.26 7.52 -7.70
C LYS A 299 35.54 8.99 -8.02
N THR A 300 36.04 9.30 -9.22
CA THR A 300 36.33 10.67 -9.63
C THR A 300 35.00 11.42 -9.85
N PRO A 301 34.85 12.64 -9.32
CA PRO A 301 33.69 13.48 -9.60
C PRO A 301 33.55 13.76 -11.10
N MET A 302 32.32 13.71 -11.60
CA MET A 302 32.00 14.16 -12.95
C MET A 302 31.67 15.64 -12.88
N GLU A 303 32.52 16.47 -13.47
CA GLU A 303 32.31 17.91 -13.54
C GLU A 303 31.02 18.24 -14.29
N VAL A 304 30.26 19.19 -13.75
CA VAL A 304 29.02 19.71 -14.33
C VAL A 304 29.17 21.20 -14.59
N GLU A 305 28.62 21.64 -15.72
CA GLU A 305 28.53 23.05 -16.06
C GLU A 305 27.05 23.49 -16.09
N MET A 306 26.79 24.67 -15.54
CA MET A 306 25.46 25.28 -15.55
C MET A 306 25.24 25.92 -16.93
N LEU A 307 24.25 25.42 -17.66
CA LEU A 307 23.83 25.99 -18.95
C LEU A 307 22.90 27.20 -18.76
N ALA A 308 22.02 27.09 -17.78
CA ALA A 308 21.07 28.11 -17.37
C ALA A 308 20.68 27.83 -15.90
N PRO A 309 20.06 28.78 -15.19
CA PRO A 309 19.60 28.53 -13.82
C PRO A 309 18.74 27.26 -13.73
N GLY A 310 19.19 26.27 -12.96
CA GLY A 310 18.51 24.97 -12.80
C GLY A 310 18.77 23.93 -13.89
N TYR A 311 19.54 24.25 -14.93
CA TYR A 311 19.89 23.34 -16.02
C TYR A 311 21.39 23.12 -16.07
N TYR A 312 21.80 21.87 -15.86
CA TYR A 312 23.19 21.45 -15.83
C TYR A 312 23.43 20.39 -16.90
N LYS A 313 24.64 20.37 -17.47
CA LYS A 313 25.14 19.25 -18.26
C LYS A 313 26.51 18.82 -17.75
N ILE A 314 26.90 17.60 -18.06
CA ILE A 314 28.23 17.09 -17.77
C ILE A 314 29.23 17.84 -18.67
N ALA A 315 30.30 18.39 -18.08
CA ALA A 315 31.23 19.29 -18.77
C ALA A 315 32.09 18.58 -19.83
N LYS A 316 32.35 17.28 -19.66
CA LYS A 316 33.10 16.45 -20.62
C LYS A 316 32.27 15.28 -21.14
N SER A 317 32.50 14.92 -22.39
CA SER A 317 31.89 13.73 -22.99
C SER A 317 32.46 12.45 -22.37
N TYR A 318 31.58 11.47 -22.13
CA TYR A 318 31.96 10.13 -21.67
C TYR A 318 31.51 9.08 -22.69
N PRO A 319 32.27 7.98 -22.89
CA PRO A 319 31.85 6.88 -23.74
C PRO A 319 30.51 6.27 -23.29
N SER A 320 29.73 5.77 -24.25
CA SER A 320 28.51 5.02 -23.96
C SER A 320 28.82 3.82 -23.06
N GLY A 321 27.95 3.54 -22.09
CA GLY A 321 28.15 2.49 -21.08
C GLY A 321 29.00 2.90 -19.88
N THR A 322 29.44 4.15 -19.78
CA THR A 322 30.14 4.65 -18.58
C THR A 322 29.24 4.54 -17.35
N LEU A 323 29.72 3.83 -16.34
CA LEU A 323 29.03 3.67 -15.07
C LEU A 323 29.37 4.81 -14.11
N PHE A 324 28.35 5.45 -13.56
CA PHE A 324 28.47 6.50 -12.56
C PHE A 324 27.41 6.35 -11.47
N THR A 325 27.65 7.01 -10.34
CA THR A 325 26.73 7.10 -9.21
C THR A 325 26.20 8.52 -9.13
N ILE A 326 24.90 8.65 -8.92
CA ILE A 326 24.24 9.93 -8.57
C ILE A 326 23.97 9.89 -7.07
N LYS A 327 24.57 10.82 -6.33
CA LYS A 327 24.25 11.06 -4.93
C LYS A 327 23.49 12.38 -4.84
N ILE A 328 22.32 12.32 -4.21
CA ILE A 328 21.42 13.47 -4.10
C ILE A 328 21.22 13.73 -2.60
N ASN A 329 21.62 14.92 -2.16
CA ASN A 329 21.38 15.40 -0.80
C ASN A 329 20.25 16.41 -0.87
N ASN A 330 19.18 16.17 -0.11
CA ASN A 330 18.04 17.05 -0.10
C ASN A 330 17.98 17.83 1.22
N HIS A 331 17.95 19.16 1.15
CA HIS A 331 17.91 20.06 2.30
C HIS A 331 16.49 20.56 2.61
N SER A 332 15.58 20.49 1.63
CA SER A 332 14.16 20.84 1.77
C SER A 332 13.29 19.66 1.33
N PRO A 333 12.12 19.37 1.95
CA PRO A 333 11.24 18.30 1.48
C PRO A 333 10.89 18.45 -0.01
N ALA A 334 11.29 17.48 -0.84
CA ALA A 334 11.07 17.50 -2.28
C ALA A 334 10.98 16.08 -2.84
N PHE A 335 10.18 15.90 -3.88
CA PHE A 335 10.20 14.70 -4.70
C PHE A 335 11.23 14.87 -5.82
N ILE A 336 12.13 13.90 -5.93
CA ILE A 336 13.19 13.93 -6.94
C ILE A 336 12.96 12.77 -7.90
N TYR A 337 12.83 13.11 -9.17
CA TYR A 337 12.60 12.16 -10.24
C TYR A 337 13.86 12.05 -11.10
N ALA A 338 14.32 10.82 -11.32
CA ALA A 338 15.39 10.51 -12.24
C ALA A 338 14.82 9.73 -13.42
N PHE A 339 15.05 10.24 -14.62
CA PHE A 339 14.64 9.63 -15.89
C PHE A 339 15.90 9.23 -16.66
N ALA A 340 15.88 8.07 -17.32
CA ALA A 340 16.98 7.54 -18.12
C ALA A 340 16.48 7.11 -19.49
#